data_AF-A0A2N1SFD5-F1
#
_entry.id   AF-A0A2N1SFD5-F1
#
_cell.length_a   1.000
_cell.length_b   1.000
_cell.length_c   1.000
_cell.angle_alpha   90.00
_cell.angle_beta   90.00
_cell.angle_gamma   90.00
#
_symmetry.space_group_name_H-M   'P 1'
#
loop_
_entity.id
_entity.type
_entity.pdbx_description
1 polymer ?
#
loop_
_entity_poly.entity_id
_entity_poly.type
_entity_poly.pdbx_seq_one_letter_code
_entity_poly.pdbx_strand_id
1 'polypeptide(L)'
;MSERAMYLALGLEPGAPSAEIKRAYRNLSLKLHPDASRNPGTARRFAVVAKAYQTLSIKERDGSRPAARSSVETGTVDLFSLGTLLATDPDPERRRVAASRLGLSGKRSAWVFLRKGLYDTEPEVVASCVRAAAVLGLAQGAGEIAGAYERAGPALRDAILEAAMATNDGVFAAALETAKDDPDPRRSRVARTLSRRFACARDEEVS
;
A
#
# COMPACT_ATOMS: atom_id res chain seq x y z
N MET A 1 8.63 -1.01 37.84
CA MET A 1 9.20 -2.02 36.92
C MET A 1 10.07 -1.25 35.95
N SER A 2 11.35 -1.56 35.82
CA SER A 2 12.24 -0.89 34.87
C SER A 2 11.94 -1.34 33.44
N GLU A 3 12.34 -0.55 32.45
CA GLU A 3 12.20 -0.90 31.03
C GLU A 3 12.81 -2.26 30.69
N ARG A 4 14.05 -2.50 31.14
CA ARG A 4 14.71 -3.81 31.05
C ARG A 4 13.86 -4.93 31.64
N ALA A 5 13.23 -4.71 32.79
CA ALA A 5 12.36 -5.71 33.41
C ALA A 5 11.06 -5.97 32.62
N MET A 6 10.57 -5.00 31.84
CA MET A 6 9.40 -5.19 30.95
C MET A 6 9.73 -6.08 29.75
N TYR A 7 10.90 -5.86 29.13
CA TYR A 7 11.41 -6.73 28.06
C TYR A 7 11.61 -8.16 28.56
N LEU A 8 12.26 -8.31 29.72
CA LEU A 8 12.47 -9.62 30.35
C LEU A 8 11.15 -10.30 30.74
N ALA A 9 10.13 -9.54 31.18
CA ALA A 9 8.81 -10.09 31.48
C ALA A 9 8.10 -10.67 30.23
N LEU A 10 8.44 -10.17 29.04
CA LEU A 10 8.00 -10.71 27.75
C LEU A 10 8.94 -11.80 27.19
N GLY A 11 10.04 -12.09 27.88
CA GLY A 11 11.08 -13.01 27.41
C GLY A 11 11.89 -12.45 26.24
N LEU A 12 12.08 -11.13 26.20
CA LEU A 12 12.79 -10.42 25.15
C LEU A 12 14.03 -9.71 25.71
N GLU A 13 15.00 -9.47 24.83
CA GLU A 13 16.13 -8.59 25.12
C GLU A 13 15.70 -7.11 25.14
N PRO A 14 16.33 -6.26 25.96
CA PRO A 14 16.09 -4.82 25.94
C PRO A 14 16.33 -4.23 24.56
N GLY A 15 15.36 -3.47 24.05
CA GLY A 15 15.43 -2.90 22.70
C GLY A 15 14.90 -3.82 21.59
N ALA A 16 14.31 -4.97 21.93
CA ALA A 16 13.61 -5.80 20.94
C ALA A 16 12.55 -4.99 20.16
N PRO A 17 12.43 -5.19 18.84
CA PRO A 17 11.53 -4.40 17.99
C PRO A 17 10.06 -4.64 18.35
N SER A 18 9.21 -3.66 18.04
CA SER A 18 7.78 -3.71 18.39
C SER A 18 7.02 -4.89 17.79
N ALA A 19 7.49 -5.42 16.65
CA ALA A 19 6.99 -6.67 16.08
C ALA A 19 7.22 -7.87 17.01
N GLU A 20 8.38 -7.95 17.65
CA GLU A 20 8.73 -9.00 18.61
C GLU A 20 7.98 -8.84 19.93
N ILE A 21 7.84 -7.60 20.43
CA ILE A 21 7.01 -7.28 21.61
C ILE A 21 5.56 -7.77 21.39
N LYS A 22 4.96 -7.47 20.23
CA LYS A 22 3.60 -7.91 19.88
C LYS A 22 3.50 -9.44 19.74
N ARG A 23 4.52 -10.09 19.19
CA ARG A 23 4.54 -11.56 19.02
C ARG A 23 4.67 -12.27 20.36
N ALA A 24 5.58 -11.82 21.21
CA ALA A 24 5.80 -12.36 22.55
C ALA A 24 4.55 -12.21 23.43
N TYR A 25 3.91 -11.03 23.40
CA TYR A 25 2.67 -10.79 24.11
C TYR A 25 1.56 -11.78 23.68
N ARG A 26 1.29 -11.92 22.38
CA ARG A 26 0.27 -12.87 21.89
C ARG A 26 0.51 -14.30 22.35
N ASN A 27 1.76 -14.76 22.25
CA ASN A 27 2.13 -16.12 22.66
C ASN A 27 1.97 -16.34 24.18
N LEU A 28 2.34 -15.34 24.99
CA LEU A 28 2.19 -15.42 26.45
C LEU A 28 0.73 -15.28 26.89
N SER A 29 -0.06 -14.44 26.24
CA SER A 29 -1.49 -14.29 26.53
C SER A 29 -2.27 -15.58 26.27
N LEU A 30 -1.93 -16.34 25.22
CA LEU A 30 -2.54 -17.64 24.95
C LEU A 30 -2.16 -18.68 26.02
N LYS A 31 -0.90 -18.67 26.48
CA LYS A 31 -0.39 -19.61 27.49
C LYS A 31 -0.86 -19.31 28.91
N LEU A 32 -1.07 -18.03 29.23
CA LEU A 32 -1.44 -17.55 30.55
C LEU A 32 -2.92 -17.17 30.64
N HIS A 33 -3.73 -17.56 29.66
CA HIS A 33 -5.15 -17.22 29.63
C HIS A 33 -5.86 -17.86 30.84
N PRO A 34 -6.66 -17.09 31.60
CA PRO A 34 -7.33 -17.57 32.81
C PRO A 34 -8.34 -18.70 32.53
N ASP A 35 -8.83 -18.79 31.29
CA ASP A 35 -9.74 -19.86 30.84
C ASP A 35 -9.04 -21.21 30.65
N ALA A 36 -7.73 -21.20 30.37
CA ALA A 36 -6.93 -22.42 30.21
C ALA A 36 -6.31 -22.92 31.53
N SER A 37 -6.32 -22.10 32.59
CA SER A 37 -5.68 -22.44 33.87
C SER A 37 -6.37 -21.75 35.05
N ARG A 38 -7.08 -22.52 35.89
CA ARG A 38 -7.70 -22.07 37.15
C ARG A 38 -6.69 -21.76 38.28
N ASN A 39 -5.41 -21.61 37.96
CA ASN A 39 -4.37 -21.38 38.96
C ASN A 39 -4.17 -19.87 39.23
N PRO A 40 -4.31 -19.39 40.48
CA PRO A 40 -4.14 -17.97 40.82
C PRO A 40 -2.73 -17.41 40.50
N GLY A 41 -1.72 -18.28 40.35
CA GLY A 41 -0.39 -17.87 39.89
C GLY A 41 -0.36 -17.42 38.42
N THR A 42 -1.24 -17.97 37.58
CA THR A 42 -1.32 -17.67 36.15
C THR A 42 -1.89 -16.27 35.90
N ALA A 43 -2.92 -15.88 36.67
CA ALA A 43 -3.52 -14.55 36.63
C ALA A 43 -2.51 -13.44 37.00
N ARG A 44 -1.67 -13.68 38.02
CA ARG A 44 -0.63 -12.73 38.42
C ARG A 44 0.45 -12.56 37.34
N ARG A 45 0.84 -13.64 36.66
CA ARG A 45 1.80 -13.58 35.55
C ARG A 45 1.22 -12.90 34.32
N PHE A 46 -0.05 -13.14 34.01
CA PHE A 46 -0.76 -12.45 32.93
C PHE A 46 -0.82 -10.93 33.17
N ALA A 47 -1.16 -10.50 34.39
CA ALA A 47 -1.19 -9.08 34.74
C ALA A 47 0.17 -8.38 34.55
N VAL A 48 1.27 -9.07 34.89
CA VAL A 48 2.64 -8.58 34.68
C VAL A 48 2.96 -8.44 33.18
N VAL A 49 2.63 -9.45 32.38
CA VAL A 49 2.83 -9.46 30.92
C VAL A 49 2.01 -8.37 30.22
N ALA A 50 0.74 -8.21 30.60
CA ALA A 50 -0.14 -7.17 30.07
C ALA A 50 0.35 -5.76 30.40
N LYS A 51 0.81 -5.53 31.64
CA LYS A 51 1.37 -4.24 32.06
C LYS A 51 2.68 -3.90 31.33
N ALA A 52 3.54 -4.89 31.12
CA ALA A 52 4.78 -4.73 30.34
C ALA A 52 4.45 -4.33 28.88
N TYR A 53 3.52 -5.03 28.23
CA TYR A 53 3.10 -4.73 26.87
C TYR A 53 2.47 -3.34 26.72
N GLN A 54 1.56 -2.95 27.62
CA GLN A 54 0.91 -1.64 27.58
C GLN A 54 1.95 -0.51 27.68
N THR A 55 2.91 -0.63 28.60
CA THR A 55 3.92 0.40 28.81
C THR A 55 4.88 0.53 27.63
N LEU A 56 5.38 -0.59 27.10
CA LEU A 56 6.25 -0.60 25.91
C LEU A 56 5.50 -0.12 24.65
N SER A 57 4.20 -0.46 24.52
CA SER A 57 3.37 -0.01 23.39
C SER A 57 2.97 1.46 23.46
N ILE A 58 2.88 2.06 24.65
CA ILE A 58 2.63 3.50 24.82
C ILE A 58 3.92 4.28 24.56
N LYS A 59 5.08 3.80 25.04
CA LYS A 59 6.38 4.44 24.76
C LYS A 59 6.70 4.47 23.26
N GLU A 60 6.36 3.43 22.51
CA GLU A 60 6.42 3.42 21.05
C GLU A 60 5.46 4.44 20.41
N ARG A 61 4.27 4.62 20.99
CA ARG A 61 3.28 5.60 20.49
C ARG A 61 3.66 7.05 20.79
N ASP A 62 4.33 7.30 21.92
CA ASP A 62 4.77 8.63 22.34
C ASP A 62 6.16 9.01 21.78
N GLY A 63 6.99 8.00 21.47
CA GLY A 63 8.25 8.15 20.74
C GLY A 63 8.09 8.33 19.22
N SER A 64 6.86 8.26 18.69
CA SER A 64 6.55 8.45 17.27
C SER A 64 5.60 9.64 17.07
N ARG A 65 6.12 10.84 17.39
CA ARG A 65 5.74 12.06 16.69
C ARG A 65 6.91 12.40 15.77
N PRO A 66 6.78 12.35 14.44
CA PRO A 66 7.84 12.85 13.58
C PRO A 66 7.77 14.38 13.66
N ALA A 67 8.51 14.97 14.58
CA ALA A 67 8.98 16.33 14.40
C ALA A 67 9.85 16.32 13.14
N ALA A 68 9.54 17.23 12.24
CA ALA A 68 10.21 17.43 10.97
C ALA A 68 11.74 17.39 11.13
N ARG A 69 12.37 16.31 10.69
CA ARG A 69 13.74 16.32 10.19
C ARG A 69 13.81 15.41 8.97
N SER A 70 14.11 16.06 7.85
CA SER A 70 14.58 15.45 6.63
C SER A 70 15.81 14.60 6.92
N SER A 71 15.75 13.32 6.59
CA SER A 71 16.94 12.58 6.22
C SER A 71 16.53 11.48 5.27
N VAL A 72 17.18 11.53 4.11
CA VAL A 72 17.29 10.45 3.14
C VAL A 72 17.95 9.28 3.88
N GLU A 73 17.15 8.45 4.53
CA GLU A 73 17.57 7.14 5.01
C GLU A 73 16.96 6.09 4.09
N THR A 74 17.87 5.35 3.46
CA THR A 74 17.66 4.15 2.65
C THR A 74 16.99 3.08 3.53
N GLY A 75 15.70 3.26 3.82
CA GLY A 75 14.93 2.51 4.80
C GLY A 75 13.66 2.00 4.16
N THR A 76 13.33 0.74 4.43
CA THR A 76 12.19 0.01 3.89
C THR A 76 10.96 0.90 3.65
N VAL A 77 10.51 1.01 2.39
CA VAL A 77 9.28 1.73 2.04
C VAL A 77 8.12 1.17 2.87
N ASP A 78 7.65 1.96 3.84
CA ASP A 78 6.46 1.63 4.62
C ASP A 78 5.22 1.91 3.78
N LEU A 79 4.68 0.83 3.21
CA LEU A 79 3.49 0.86 2.37
C LEU A 79 2.28 1.41 3.11
N PHE A 80 2.18 1.17 4.43
CA PHE A 80 1.03 1.62 5.19
C PHE A 80 1.05 3.14 5.37
N SER A 81 2.20 3.71 5.74
CA SER A 81 2.35 5.17 5.84
C SER A 81 2.11 5.87 4.50
N LEU A 82 2.66 5.34 3.39
CA LEU A 82 2.38 5.89 2.06
C LEU A 82 0.90 5.74 1.67
N GLY A 83 0.30 4.61 2.01
CA GLY A 83 -1.12 4.35 1.77
C GLY A 83 -2.04 5.28 2.54
N THR A 84 -1.72 5.58 3.80
CA THR A 84 -2.42 6.58 4.61
C THR A 84 -2.26 7.96 3.99
N LEU A 85 -1.04 8.35 3.63
CA LEU A 85 -0.77 9.64 2.97
C LEU A 85 -1.59 9.78 1.68
N LEU A 86 -1.58 8.77 0.82
CA LEU A 86 -2.39 8.74 -0.40
C LEU A 86 -3.90 8.85 -0.12
N ALA A 87 -4.39 8.40 1.03
CA ALA A 87 -5.82 8.40 1.33
C ALA A 87 -6.31 9.67 2.04
N THR A 88 -5.47 10.29 2.87
CA THR A 88 -5.94 11.31 3.83
C THR A 88 -5.20 12.64 3.76
N ASP A 89 -4.07 12.74 3.05
CA ASP A 89 -3.32 13.99 3.00
C ASP A 89 -4.13 15.06 2.25
N PRO A 90 -4.28 16.28 2.82
CA PRO A 90 -5.02 17.36 2.17
C PRO A 90 -4.31 17.89 0.92
N ASP A 91 -2.99 17.74 0.82
CA ASP A 91 -2.19 18.22 -0.30
C ASP A 91 -2.14 17.17 -1.42
N PRO A 92 -2.74 17.45 -2.59
CA PRO A 92 -2.80 16.48 -3.68
C PRO A 92 -1.41 16.15 -4.24
N GLU A 93 -0.45 17.06 -4.16
CA GLU A 93 0.92 16.79 -4.62
C GLU A 93 1.58 15.73 -3.73
N ARG A 94 1.34 15.78 -2.42
CA ARG A 94 1.81 14.74 -1.49
C ARG A 94 1.16 13.40 -1.81
N ARG A 95 -0.17 13.38 -2.03
CA ARG A 95 -0.88 12.15 -2.43
C ARG A 95 -0.30 11.55 -3.71
N ARG A 96 -0.06 12.38 -4.72
CA ARG A 96 0.57 12.00 -6.00
C ARG A 96 1.96 11.38 -5.80
N VAL A 97 2.81 12.02 -5.00
CA VAL A 97 4.15 11.51 -4.66
C VAL A 97 4.06 10.18 -3.91
N ALA A 98 3.10 10.03 -3.00
CA ALA A 98 2.89 8.76 -2.28
C ALA A 98 2.47 7.62 -3.21
N ALA A 99 1.56 7.87 -4.15
CA ALA A 99 1.21 6.90 -5.19
C ALA A 99 2.43 6.48 -6.03
N SER A 100 3.26 7.45 -6.44
CA SER A 100 4.50 7.16 -7.18
C SER A 100 5.46 6.28 -6.39
N ARG A 101 5.67 6.58 -5.10
CA ARG A 101 6.53 5.78 -4.21
C ARG A 101 5.97 4.39 -3.93
N LEU A 102 4.64 4.24 -3.87
CA LEU A 102 3.98 2.93 -3.77
C LEU A 102 4.28 2.07 -5.01
N GLY A 103 4.24 2.65 -6.21
CA GLY A 103 4.63 1.95 -7.45
C GLY A 103 6.10 1.54 -7.44
N LEU A 104 7.00 2.46 -7.08
CA LEU A 104 8.44 2.19 -7.01
C LEU A 104 8.85 1.24 -5.87
N SER A 105 7.93 0.89 -4.97
CA SER A 105 8.20 -0.05 -3.89
C SER A 105 8.47 -1.47 -4.38
N GLY A 106 8.03 -1.83 -5.60
CA GLY A 106 8.08 -3.18 -6.15
C GLY A 106 7.15 -4.19 -5.46
N LYS A 107 6.39 -3.76 -4.45
CA LYS A 107 5.53 -4.63 -3.64
C LYS A 107 4.12 -4.64 -4.22
N ARG A 108 3.67 -5.78 -4.73
CA ARG A 108 2.29 -5.97 -5.25
C ARG A 108 1.21 -5.66 -4.20
N SER A 109 1.52 -5.82 -2.91
CA SER A 109 0.61 -5.43 -1.82
C SER A 109 0.29 -3.93 -1.77
N ALA A 110 1.07 -3.07 -2.44
CA ALA A 110 0.75 -1.66 -2.61
C ALA A 110 -0.58 -1.42 -3.33
N TRP A 111 -1.07 -2.40 -4.11
CA TRP A 111 -2.33 -2.31 -4.84
C TRP A 111 -3.53 -1.96 -3.94
N VAL A 112 -3.55 -2.44 -2.70
CA VAL A 112 -4.66 -2.18 -1.76
C VAL A 112 -4.89 -0.69 -1.52
N PHE A 113 -3.83 0.12 -1.63
CA PHE A 113 -3.85 1.57 -1.49
C PHE A 113 -4.05 2.25 -2.84
N LEU A 114 -3.32 1.83 -3.87
CA LEU A 114 -3.41 2.40 -5.22
C LEU A 114 -4.84 2.30 -5.79
N ARG A 115 -5.53 1.17 -5.58
CA ARG A 115 -6.93 1.00 -6.02
C ARG A 115 -7.90 2.00 -5.38
N LYS A 116 -7.61 2.47 -4.16
CA LYS A 116 -8.41 3.51 -3.50
C LYS A 116 -8.12 4.88 -4.11
N GLY A 117 -6.85 5.14 -4.43
CA GLY A 117 -6.41 6.36 -5.12
C GLY A 117 -6.96 6.51 -6.54
N LEU A 118 -7.53 5.45 -7.15
CA LEU A 118 -8.27 5.56 -8.42
C LEU A 118 -9.60 6.33 -8.30
N TYR A 119 -10.04 6.61 -7.08
CA TYR A 119 -11.24 7.41 -6.77
C TYR A 119 -10.89 8.78 -6.18
N ASP A 120 -9.62 9.20 -6.28
CA ASP A 120 -9.19 10.52 -5.83
C ASP A 120 -9.93 11.63 -6.61
N THR A 121 -10.17 12.76 -5.96
CA THR A 121 -10.80 13.93 -6.59
C THR A 121 -9.89 14.58 -7.63
N GLU A 122 -8.57 14.46 -7.44
CA GLU A 122 -7.57 15.08 -8.30
C GLU A 122 -7.12 14.14 -9.43
N PRO A 123 -7.33 14.52 -10.71
CA PRO A 123 -6.92 13.73 -11.88
C PRO A 123 -5.45 13.30 -11.87
N GLU A 124 -4.55 14.17 -11.41
CA GLU A 124 -3.11 13.89 -11.41
C GLU A 124 -2.73 12.78 -10.42
N VAL A 125 -3.45 12.69 -9.30
CA VAL A 125 -3.27 11.63 -8.30
C VAL A 125 -3.75 10.29 -8.86
N VAL A 126 -4.92 10.29 -9.51
CA VAL A 126 -5.45 9.09 -10.21
C VAL A 126 -4.48 8.62 -11.28
N ALA A 127 -3.99 9.52 -12.13
CA ALA A 127 -3.01 9.20 -13.17
C ALA A 127 -1.71 8.63 -12.57
N SER A 128 -1.29 9.14 -11.41
CA SER A 128 -0.13 8.60 -10.70
C SER A 128 -0.39 7.19 -10.15
N CYS A 129 -1.60 6.88 -9.70
CA CYS A 129 -1.97 5.55 -9.25
C CYS A 129 -2.01 4.54 -10.41
N VAL A 130 -2.51 4.97 -11.57
CA VAL A 130 -2.52 4.17 -12.81
C VAL A 130 -1.09 3.86 -13.27
N ARG A 131 -0.20 4.86 -13.33
CA ARG A 131 1.22 4.63 -13.65
C ARG A 131 1.89 3.69 -12.65
N ALA A 132 1.63 3.88 -11.36
CA ALA A 132 2.16 3.00 -10.31
C ALA A 132 1.68 1.54 -10.46
N ALA A 133 0.42 1.33 -10.89
CA ALA A 133 -0.11 0.00 -11.14
C ALA A 133 0.58 -0.69 -12.33
N ALA A 134 0.88 0.07 -13.39
CA ALA A 134 1.64 -0.41 -14.53
C ALA A 134 3.09 -0.77 -14.16
N VAL A 135 3.78 0.07 -13.39
CA VAL A 135 5.14 -0.23 -12.88
C VAL A 135 5.18 -1.54 -12.09
N LEU A 136 4.10 -1.87 -11.37
CA LEU A 136 4.00 -3.09 -10.58
C LEU A 136 3.52 -4.32 -11.37
N GLY A 137 3.19 -4.18 -12.66
CA GLY A 137 2.66 -5.25 -13.51
C GLY A 137 1.38 -5.87 -12.92
N LEU A 138 0.46 -5.02 -12.44
CA LEU A 138 -0.74 -5.45 -11.73
C LEU A 138 -1.91 -5.70 -12.68
N ALA A 139 -1.78 -6.66 -13.60
CA ALA A 139 -2.83 -7.00 -14.58
C ALA A 139 -4.23 -7.27 -13.96
N GLN A 140 -4.27 -7.73 -12.70
CA GLN A 140 -5.53 -7.91 -11.94
C GLN A 140 -6.32 -6.61 -11.74
N GLY A 141 -5.65 -5.45 -11.75
CA GLY A 141 -6.26 -4.13 -11.60
C GLY A 141 -6.80 -3.52 -12.88
N ALA A 142 -6.76 -4.25 -14.01
CA ALA A 142 -7.16 -3.71 -15.31
C ALA A 142 -8.61 -3.22 -15.33
N GLY A 143 -9.52 -3.95 -14.68
CA GLY A 143 -10.94 -3.58 -14.60
C GLY A 143 -11.14 -2.27 -13.83
N GLU A 144 -10.44 -2.07 -12.72
CA GLU A 144 -10.53 -0.83 -11.95
C GLU A 144 -9.95 0.37 -12.72
N ILE A 145 -8.90 0.17 -13.51
CA ILE A 145 -8.35 1.23 -14.39
C ILE A 145 -9.32 1.56 -15.52
N ALA A 146 -9.99 0.56 -16.11
CA ALA A 146 -11.05 0.79 -17.10
C ALA A 146 -12.20 1.61 -16.51
N GLY A 147 -12.67 1.25 -15.31
CA GLY A 147 -13.69 2.03 -14.60
C GLY A 147 -13.22 3.45 -14.28
N ALA A 148 -11.94 3.66 -13.97
CA ALA A 148 -11.38 5.00 -13.78
C ALA A 148 -11.40 5.80 -15.10
N TYR A 149 -11.10 5.17 -16.24
CA TYR A 149 -11.18 5.80 -17.56
C TYR A 149 -12.61 6.22 -17.93
N GLU A 150 -13.61 5.38 -17.65
CA GLU A 150 -15.02 5.69 -17.94
C GLU A 150 -15.49 6.94 -17.20
N ARG A 151 -15.13 7.07 -15.92
CA ARG A 151 -15.47 8.23 -15.08
C ARG A 151 -14.60 9.46 -15.35
N ALA A 152 -13.46 9.28 -16.01
CA ALA A 152 -12.47 10.33 -16.20
C ALA A 152 -12.94 11.43 -17.16
N GLY A 153 -12.56 12.66 -16.85
CA GLY A 153 -12.58 13.77 -17.80
C GLY A 153 -11.46 13.67 -18.86
N PRO A 154 -11.48 14.54 -19.89
CA PRO A 154 -10.55 14.48 -21.02
C PRO A 154 -9.07 14.38 -20.63
N ALA A 155 -8.62 15.22 -19.70
CA ALA A 155 -7.21 15.27 -19.27
C ALA A 155 -6.72 13.94 -18.64
N LEU A 156 -7.55 13.30 -17.82
CA LEU A 156 -7.18 12.02 -17.21
C LEU A 156 -7.24 10.88 -18.22
N ARG A 157 -8.20 10.90 -19.16
CA ARG A 157 -8.24 9.92 -20.27
C ARG A 157 -6.97 9.98 -21.10
N ASP A 158 -6.50 11.18 -21.43
CA ASP A 158 -5.23 11.38 -22.14
C ASP A 158 -4.04 10.84 -21.34
N ALA A 159 -3.98 11.13 -20.03
CA ALA A 159 -2.92 10.63 -19.17
C ALA A 159 -2.90 9.10 -19.03
N ILE A 160 -4.06 8.44 -19.03
CA ILE A 160 -4.17 6.97 -19.00
C ILE A 160 -3.66 6.37 -20.31
N LEU A 161 -4.02 6.95 -21.46
CA LEU A 161 -3.55 6.47 -22.77
C LEU A 161 -2.05 6.73 -22.97
N GLU A 162 -1.54 7.85 -22.49
CA GLU A 162 -0.10 8.15 -22.48
C GLU A 162 0.66 7.13 -21.64
N ALA A 163 0.15 6.80 -20.44
CA ALA A 163 0.74 5.76 -19.60
C ALA A 163 0.73 4.39 -20.30
N ALA A 164 -0.37 4.02 -20.95
CA ALA A 164 -0.48 2.77 -21.72
C ALA A 164 0.54 2.70 -22.86
N MET A 165 0.73 3.81 -23.59
CA MET A 165 1.70 3.92 -24.67
C MET A 165 3.15 3.82 -24.15
N ALA A 166 3.43 4.43 -22.99
CA ALA A 166 4.77 4.48 -22.43
C ALA A 166 5.22 3.14 -21.83
N THR A 167 4.34 2.43 -21.12
CA THR A 167 4.72 1.19 -20.44
C THR A 167 4.49 -0.05 -21.28
N ASN A 168 3.59 0.03 -22.27
CA ASN A 168 3.14 -1.14 -23.04
C ASN A 168 2.81 -2.33 -22.11
N ASP A 169 2.08 -2.07 -21.02
CA ASP A 169 1.73 -3.07 -20.00
C ASP A 169 0.28 -3.58 -20.17
N GLY A 170 0.07 -4.89 -19.95
CA GLY A 170 -1.24 -5.54 -20.09
C GLY A 170 -2.31 -5.04 -19.12
N VAL A 171 -1.95 -4.32 -18.04
CA VAL A 171 -2.89 -3.70 -17.11
C VAL A 171 -3.84 -2.71 -17.81
N PHE A 172 -3.43 -2.16 -18.96
CA PHE A 172 -4.25 -1.23 -19.72
C PHE A 172 -5.23 -1.90 -20.68
N ALA A 173 -5.19 -3.23 -20.85
CA ALA A 173 -6.00 -3.91 -21.87
C ALA A 173 -7.49 -3.58 -21.78
N ALA A 174 -8.08 -3.67 -20.57
CA ALA A 174 -9.48 -3.34 -20.37
C ALA A 174 -9.79 -1.85 -20.63
N ALA A 175 -8.91 -0.95 -20.19
CA ALA A 175 -9.08 0.48 -20.42
C ALA A 175 -8.97 0.85 -21.91
N LEU A 176 -8.09 0.17 -22.67
CA LEU A 176 -7.96 0.36 -24.11
C LEU A 176 -9.19 -0.15 -24.86
N GLU A 177 -9.80 -1.26 -24.42
CA GLU A 177 -11.07 -1.73 -24.99
C GLU A 177 -12.16 -0.67 -24.82
N THR A 178 -12.34 -0.13 -23.61
CA THR A 178 -13.27 0.97 -23.34
C THR A 178 -12.95 2.22 -24.20
N ALA A 179 -11.67 2.55 -24.34
CA ALA A 179 -11.24 3.73 -25.09
C ALA A 179 -11.46 3.65 -26.61
N LYS A 180 -11.72 2.46 -27.18
CA LYS A 180 -12.06 2.33 -28.62
C LYS A 180 -13.38 3.03 -28.98
N ASP A 181 -14.26 3.19 -28.00
CA ASP A 181 -15.54 3.87 -28.15
C ASP A 181 -15.52 5.29 -27.55
N ASP A 182 -14.32 5.83 -27.30
CA ASP A 182 -14.17 7.20 -26.80
C ASP A 182 -14.77 8.22 -27.78
N PRO A 183 -15.54 9.21 -27.30
CA PRO A 183 -16.14 10.23 -28.15
C PRO A 183 -15.12 11.08 -28.89
N ASP A 184 -13.88 11.19 -28.39
CA ASP A 184 -12.78 11.83 -29.11
C ASP A 184 -12.16 10.84 -30.13
N PRO A 185 -12.25 11.13 -31.45
CA PRO A 185 -11.66 10.28 -32.49
C PRO A 185 -10.15 10.08 -32.36
N ARG A 186 -9.43 11.00 -31.70
CA ARG A 186 -7.99 10.88 -31.46
C ARG A 186 -7.71 9.76 -30.46
N ARG A 187 -8.40 9.74 -29.32
CA ARG A 187 -8.27 8.72 -28.27
C ARG A 187 -8.66 7.35 -28.78
N SER A 188 -9.79 7.25 -29.47
CA SER A 188 -10.26 5.98 -30.00
C SER A 188 -9.35 5.40 -31.08
N ARG A 189 -8.68 6.24 -31.88
CA ARG A 189 -7.65 5.79 -32.82
C ARG A 189 -6.41 5.27 -32.09
N VAL A 190 -5.91 6.01 -31.11
CA VAL A 190 -4.76 5.59 -30.27
C VAL A 190 -5.05 4.25 -29.60
N ALA A 191 -6.23 4.09 -29.00
CA ALA A 191 -6.65 2.87 -28.35
C ALA A 191 -6.63 1.65 -29.29
N ARG A 192 -7.21 1.79 -30.49
CA ARG A 192 -7.19 0.72 -31.50
C ARG A 192 -5.76 0.35 -31.94
N THR A 193 -4.88 1.33 -32.09
CA THR A 193 -3.47 1.08 -32.44
C THR A 193 -2.74 0.34 -31.32
N LEU A 194 -2.89 0.79 -30.07
CA LEU A 194 -2.26 0.14 -28.92
C LEU A 194 -2.78 -1.28 -28.73
N SER A 195 -4.10 -1.52 -28.76
CA SER A 195 -4.68 -2.87 -28.62
C SER A 195 -4.11 -3.88 -29.62
N ARG A 196 -3.87 -3.46 -30.88
CA ARG A 196 -3.26 -4.35 -31.90
C ARG A 196 -1.81 -4.69 -31.57
N ARG A 197 -1.05 -3.71 -31.08
CA ARG A 197 0.35 -3.90 -30.67
C ARG A 197 0.46 -4.88 -29.51
N PHE A 198 -0.46 -4.79 -28.55
CA PHE A 198 -0.55 -5.71 -27.41
C PHE A 198 -0.91 -7.14 -27.81
N ALA A 199 -1.81 -7.32 -28.79
CA ALA A 199 -2.16 -8.65 -29.28
C ALA A 199 -0.95 -9.33 -29.93
N CYS A 200 -0.21 -8.60 -30.76
CA CYS A 200 0.97 -9.13 -31.46
C CYS A 200 2.12 -9.53 -30.49
N ALA A 201 2.37 -8.73 -29.46
CA ALA A 201 3.44 -8.99 -28.49
C ALA A 201 3.18 -10.23 -27.62
N ARG A 202 1.91 -10.55 -27.35
CA ARG A 202 1.53 -11.74 -26.57
C ARG A 202 1.69 -13.06 -27.33
N ASP A 203 1.59 -13.02 -28.65
CA ASP A 203 1.75 -14.22 -29.49
C ASP A 203 3.24 -14.62 -29.63
N GLU A 204 4.17 -13.65 -29.47
CA GLU A 204 5.62 -13.89 -29.50
C GLU A 204 6.19 -14.48 -28.20
N GLU A 205 5.60 -14.21 -27.02
CA GLU A 205 6.06 -14.77 -25.73
C GLU A 205 5.64 -16.24 -25.51
N VAL A 206 4.72 -16.77 -26.32
CA VAL A 206 4.13 -18.11 -26.17
C VAL A 206 4.70 -19.11 -27.20
N SER A 207 5.51 -18.65 -28.17
CA SER A 207 6.21 -19.49 -29.16
C SER A 207 7.65 -19.78 -28.75
#